data_AF-A0A3N5GB13-F1
#
_entry.id   AF-A0A3N5GB13-F1
#
_cell.length_a   1.000
_cell.length_b   1.000
_cell.length_c   1.000
_cell.angle_alpha   90.00
_cell.angle_beta   90.00
_cell.angle_gamma   90.00
#
_symmetry.space_group_name_H-M   'P 1'
#
loop_
_entity.id
_entity.type
_entity.pdbx_description
1 polymer ?
#
loop_
_entity_poly.entity_id
_entity_poly.type
_entity_poly.pdbx_seq_one_letter_code
_entity_poly.pdbx_strand_id
1 'polypeptide(L)'
;MAKKRVTPTRTSRRRPKQRPTREPTRSSAGRDTRFAVVALPTRAIALKPRDIGQAGKAGASFPRAAMQWSYIVRNRRRWSGRESLVREQAARAQTLLREEFDIGPAELSELAKSRVAQVVIPYQDEEIGWELRVFPWEFVLSVATRELRRGEPLTILRQLARVGSTSRPASRSPRSILYVESAPGPLAQEYSFDSERALVQATILSETVSWHELKNPTRQQLRKEIVRLEPDLV
;
A
#
# COMPACT_ATOMS: atom_id res chain seq x y z
N MET A 1 -40.97 -74.74 -31.56
CA MET A 1 -41.63 -73.50 -32.04
C MET A 1 -40.81 -72.30 -31.62
N ALA A 2 -40.39 -71.50 -32.59
CA ALA A 2 -39.51 -70.34 -32.41
C ALA A 2 -40.27 -69.09 -31.95
N LYS A 3 -39.63 -68.25 -31.14
CA LYS A 3 -39.83 -66.79 -31.12
C LYS A 3 -38.56 -66.09 -30.60
N LYS A 4 -37.94 -65.30 -31.48
CA LYS A 4 -36.78 -64.42 -31.26
C LYS A 4 -37.13 -63.26 -30.31
N ARG A 5 -36.14 -62.76 -29.56
CA ARG A 5 -35.95 -61.35 -29.14
C ARG A 5 -34.54 -61.21 -28.53
N VAL A 6 -33.56 -60.72 -29.29
CA VAL A 6 -33.05 -59.32 -29.32
C VAL A 6 -32.45 -58.84 -28.00
N THR A 7 -31.12 -58.82 -27.98
CA THR A 7 -30.22 -58.24 -26.98
C THR A 7 -30.24 -56.72 -27.00
N PRO A 8 -30.08 -56.06 -25.83
CA PRO A 8 -29.44 -54.75 -25.81
C PRO A 8 -28.24 -54.72 -24.85
N THR A 9 -27.12 -54.29 -25.42
CA THR A 9 -25.86 -53.90 -24.81
C THR A 9 -26.08 -52.81 -23.74
N ARG A 10 -25.63 -53.04 -22.49
CA ARG A 10 -25.64 -52.01 -21.44
C ARG A 10 -24.23 -51.57 -21.09
N THR A 11 -23.92 -50.40 -21.61
CA THR A 11 -22.68 -49.63 -21.48
C THR A 11 -22.41 -49.26 -20.02
N SER A 12 -21.19 -49.55 -19.57
CA SER A 12 -20.64 -49.20 -18.26
C SER A 12 -20.54 -47.66 -18.10
N ARG A 13 -21.30 -47.09 -17.17
CA ARG A 13 -21.17 -45.70 -16.71
C ARG A 13 -20.00 -45.60 -15.71
N ARG A 14 -18.83 -45.15 -16.18
CA ARG A 14 -17.73 -44.68 -15.32
C ARG A 14 -18.16 -43.41 -14.58
N ARG A 15 -18.12 -43.45 -13.25
CA ARG A 15 -18.20 -42.27 -12.37
C ARG A 15 -16.95 -41.39 -12.56
N PRO A 16 -17.07 -40.07 -12.78
CA PRO A 16 -15.93 -39.19 -12.77
C PRO A 16 -15.48 -38.89 -11.33
N LYS A 17 -14.18 -39.08 -11.10
CA LYS A 17 -13.47 -38.89 -9.84
C LYS A 17 -13.22 -37.38 -9.66
N GLN A 18 -14.03 -36.70 -8.83
CA GLN A 18 -13.81 -35.29 -8.50
C GLN A 18 -12.57 -35.15 -7.60
N ARG A 19 -11.52 -34.52 -8.13
CA ARG A 19 -10.41 -33.97 -7.35
C ARG A 19 -10.84 -32.62 -6.75
N PRO A 20 -10.65 -32.36 -5.44
CA PRO A 20 -10.87 -31.05 -4.88
C PRO A 20 -9.68 -30.15 -5.21
N THR A 21 -9.76 -29.40 -6.30
CA THR A 21 -8.87 -28.26 -6.54
C THR A 21 -9.39 -27.08 -5.73
N ARG A 22 -8.89 -26.92 -4.49
CA ARG A 22 -9.02 -25.66 -3.75
C ARG A 22 -7.96 -24.68 -4.28
N GLU A 23 -8.29 -23.98 -5.35
CA GLU A 23 -7.65 -22.69 -5.63
C GLU A 23 -8.19 -21.66 -4.62
N PRO A 24 -7.33 -20.91 -3.92
CA PRO A 24 -7.78 -19.77 -3.15
C PRO A 24 -8.17 -18.66 -4.12
N THR A 25 -9.47 -18.37 -4.19
CA THR A 25 -10.02 -17.20 -4.87
C THR A 25 -9.40 -15.94 -4.28
N ARG A 26 -8.31 -15.45 -4.90
CA ARG A 26 -7.78 -14.11 -4.64
C ARG A 26 -8.84 -13.12 -5.12
N SER A 27 -9.53 -12.53 -4.16
CA SER A 27 -10.50 -11.46 -4.35
C SER A 27 -9.94 -10.39 -5.28
N SER A 28 -10.61 -10.20 -6.41
CA SER A 28 -10.41 -9.14 -7.38
C SER A 28 -10.90 -7.79 -6.86
N ALA A 29 -10.48 -7.39 -5.65
CA ALA A 29 -10.79 -6.10 -5.03
C ALA A 29 -9.98 -4.94 -5.65
N GLY A 30 -9.82 -4.95 -6.97
CA GLY A 30 -9.10 -3.93 -7.72
C GLY A 30 -9.81 -3.70 -9.04
N ARG A 31 -10.75 -2.75 -9.08
CA ARG A 31 -11.24 -2.18 -10.34
C ARG A 31 -11.86 -0.79 -10.24
N ASP A 32 -12.07 -0.25 -9.04
CA ASP A 32 -12.44 1.15 -8.90
C ASP A 32 -11.35 1.92 -8.14
N THR A 33 -10.31 2.35 -8.87
CA THR A 33 -9.17 3.13 -8.36
C THR A 33 -9.50 4.60 -8.16
N ARG A 34 -10.78 4.98 -8.12
CA ARG A 34 -11.21 6.38 -7.96
C ARG A 34 -11.18 6.85 -6.51
N PHE A 35 -11.14 5.94 -5.55
CA PHE A 35 -11.13 6.25 -4.12
C PHE A 35 -10.02 5.49 -3.40
N ALA A 36 -9.55 6.05 -2.29
CA ALA A 36 -8.65 5.32 -1.41
C ALA A 36 -9.42 4.17 -0.73
N VAL A 37 -8.73 3.08 -0.40
CA VAL A 37 -9.32 1.93 0.28
C VAL A 37 -8.40 1.41 1.37
N VAL A 38 -8.99 0.85 2.43
CA VAL A 38 -8.28 -0.02 3.37
C VAL A 38 -8.53 -1.46 2.96
N ALA A 39 -7.55 -2.08 2.32
CA ALA A 39 -7.58 -3.48 1.95
C ALA A 39 -7.21 -4.35 3.16
N LEU A 40 -8.15 -5.20 3.57
CA LEU A 40 -7.96 -6.27 4.53
C LEU A 40 -7.83 -7.60 3.77
N PRO A 41 -7.31 -8.68 4.40
CA PRO A 41 -7.29 -10.00 3.78
C PRO A 41 -8.68 -10.50 3.37
N THR A 42 -9.73 -10.09 4.09
CA THR A 42 -11.11 -10.53 3.90
C THR A 42 -11.91 -9.67 2.92
N ARG A 43 -11.70 -8.35 2.93
CA ARG A 43 -12.41 -7.39 2.07
C ARG A 43 -11.68 -6.05 1.97
N ALA A 44 -12.15 -5.18 1.09
CA ALA A 44 -11.77 -3.77 1.07
C ALA A 44 -12.84 -2.90 1.75
N ILE A 45 -12.40 -1.95 2.58
CA ILE A 45 -13.22 -0.88 3.14
C ILE A 45 -12.95 0.37 2.31
N ALA A 46 -13.98 0.88 1.63
CA ALA A 46 -13.85 2.11 0.86
C ALA A 46 -13.69 3.31 1.80
N LEU A 47 -12.63 4.09 1.60
CA LEU A 47 -12.48 5.39 2.27
C LEU A 47 -13.31 6.38 1.47
N LYS A 48 -14.58 6.54 1.85
CA LYS A 48 -15.50 7.48 1.22
C LYS A 48 -15.34 8.82 1.93
N PRO A 49 -14.59 9.77 1.35
CA PRO A 49 -14.43 11.07 1.96
C PRO A 49 -15.80 11.74 1.95
N ARG A 50 -16.38 12.08 3.10
CA ARG A 50 -17.71 12.71 3.13
C ARG A 50 -17.73 14.08 2.43
N ASP A 51 -16.56 14.67 2.24
CA ASP A 51 -16.36 16.01 1.70
C ASP A 51 -15.62 16.07 0.35
N ILE A 52 -15.19 14.95 -0.26
CA ILE A 52 -14.58 15.01 -1.60
C ILE A 52 -15.71 14.83 -2.63
N GLY A 53 -16.35 15.94 -2.96
CA GLY A 53 -17.29 16.00 -4.08
C GLY A 53 -16.64 15.45 -5.35
N GLN A 54 -17.44 14.78 -6.18
CA GLN A 54 -17.03 14.42 -7.54
C GLN A 54 -16.43 15.67 -8.20
N ALA A 55 -15.13 15.61 -8.54
CA ALA A 55 -14.24 16.74 -8.87
C ALA A 55 -13.59 17.47 -7.69
N GLY A 56 -12.62 16.82 -7.04
CA GLY A 56 -11.34 17.44 -6.61
C GLY A 56 -11.38 18.59 -5.60
N LYS A 57 -12.55 18.97 -5.06
CA LYS A 57 -12.65 19.92 -3.94
C LYS A 57 -12.98 19.13 -2.70
N ALA A 58 -11.93 18.71 -1.98
CA ALA A 58 -12.07 18.33 -0.59
C ALA A 58 -12.71 19.51 0.16
N GLY A 59 -13.86 19.30 0.77
CA GLY A 59 -14.35 20.17 1.82
C GLY A 59 -13.21 20.43 2.80
N ALA A 60 -13.03 21.69 3.17
CA ALA A 60 -11.83 22.22 3.81
C ALA A 60 -11.48 21.58 5.19
N SER A 61 -12.23 20.56 5.63
CA SER A 61 -12.02 19.81 6.85
C SER A 61 -10.83 18.85 6.76
N PHE A 62 -10.79 17.97 5.76
CA PHE A 62 -9.83 16.86 5.76
C PHE A 62 -8.36 17.29 5.58
N PRO A 63 -8.01 18.22 4.67
CA PRO A 63 -6.62 18.73 4.59
C PRO A 63 -6.13 19.31 5.92
N ARG A 64 -7.00 20.02 6.65
CA ARG A 64 -6.68 20.55 7.98
C ARG A 64 -6.47 19.42 8.97
N ALA A 65 -7.35 18.41 8.98
CA ALA A 65 -7.21 17.24 9.83
C ALA A 65 -5.90 16.49 9.54
N ALA A 66 -5.52 16.32 8.27
CA ALA A 66 -4.29 15.66 7.89
C ALA A 66 -3.04 16.37 8.42
N MET A 67 -3.00 17.70 8.31
CA MET A 67 -1.92 18.50 8.90
C MET A 67 -1.92 18.43 10.43
N GLN A 68 -3.09 18.49 11.06
CA GLN A 68 -3.22 18.41 12.51
C GLN A 68 -2.73 17.07 13.05
N TRP A 69 -3.12 15.96 12.44
CA TRP A 69 -2.67 14.62 12.86
C TRP A 69 -1.18 14.42 12.62
N SER A 70 -0.64 14.92 11.49
CA SER A 70 0.81 14.93 11.27
C SER A 70 1.56 15.68 12.38
N TYR A 71 1.03 16.82 12.83
CA TYR A 71 1.58 17.55 13.98
C TYR A 71 1.47 16.76 15.29
N ILE A 72 0.32 16.14 15.57
CA ILE A 72 0.09 15.32 16.78
C ILE A 72 1.10 14.16 16.84
N VAL A 73 1.32 13.46 15.72
CA VAL A 73 2.26 12.35 15.63
C VAL A 73 3.71 12.83 15.80
N ARG A 74 4.07 13.94 15.15
CA ARG A 74 5.41 14.54 15.29
C ARG A 74 5.72 14.91 16.74
N ASN A 75 4.71 15.34 17.49
CA ASN A 75 4.84 15.72 18.90
C ASN A 75 4.44 14.60 19.87
N ARG A 76 4.48 13.33 19.45
CA ARG A 76 4.04 12.17 20.27
C ARG A 76 4.70 12.08 21.64
N ARG A 77 5.96 12.49 21.75
CA ARG A 77 6.71 12.50 23.02
C ARG A 77 5.99 13.26 24.14
N ARG A 78 5.15 14.25 23.79
CA ARG A 78 4.40 15.07 24.77
C ARG A 78 3.23 14.33 25.41
N TRP A 79 2.68 13.30 24.75
CA TRP A 79 1.44 12.65 25.20
C TRP A 79 1.54 11.12 25.29
N SER A 80 2.49 10.47 24.60
CA SER A 80 2.57 9.00 24.51
C SER A 80 2.86 8.29 25.83
N GLY A 81 3.40 9.00 26.82
CA GLY A 81 3.65 8.47 28.17
C GLY A 81 2.47 8.62 29.14
N ARG A 82 1.36 9.23 28.72
CA ARG A 82 0.19 9.47 29.58
C ARG A 82 -1.03 8.74 29.02
N GLU A 83 -1.48 7.72 29.73
CA GLU A 83 -2.55 6.84 29.26
C GLU A 83 -3.85 7.61 28.95
N SER A 84 -4.21 8.61 29.77
CA SER A 84 -5.38 9.47 29.54
C SER A 84 -5.32 10.19 28.19
N LEU A 85 -4.18 10.77 27.83
CA LEU A 85 -4.00 11.45 26.56
C LEU A 85 -3.97 10.47 25.38
N VAL A 86 -3.43 9.26 25.57
CA VAL A 86 -3.49 8.20 24.56
C VAL A 86 -4.94 7.80 24.27
N ARG A 87 -5.77 7.62 25.32
CA ARG A 87 -7.20 7.34 25.16
C ARG A 87 -7.95 8.50 24.48
N GLU A 88 -7.60 9.74 24.80
CA GLU A 88 -8.14 10.92 24.12
C GLU A 88 -7.80 10.89 22.62
N GLN A 89 -6.54 10.59 22.25
CA GLN A 89 -6.16 10.45 20.85
C GLN A 89 -6.88 9.28 20.17
N ALA A 90 -7.12 8.16 20.87
CA ALA A 90 -7.89 7.05 20.34
C ALA A 90 -9.34 7.47 20.00
N ALA A 91 -10.02 8.15 20.93
CA ALA A 91 -11.37 8.65 20.72
C ALA A 91 -11.43 9.65 19.54
N ARG A 92 -10.49 10.60 19.50
CA ARG A 92 -10.38 11.57 18.40
C ARG A 92 -10.14 10.90 17.05
N ALA A 93 -9.32 9.86 17.00
CA ALA A 93 -9.07 9.09 15.78
C ALA A 93 -10.33 8.36 15.32
N GLN A 94 -11.09 7.74 16.24
CA GLN A 94 -12.35 7.09 15.93
C GLN A 94 -13.41 8.07 15.41
N THR A 95 -13.52 9.25 16.03
CA THR A 95 -14.41 10.32 15.56
C THR A 95 -14.04 10.76 14.15
N LEU A 96 -12.77 11.08 13.91
CA LEU A 96 -12.30 11.47 12.58
C LEU A 96 -12.59 10.40 11.52
N LEU A 97 -12.25 9.14 11.79
CA LEU A 97 -12.46 8.03 10.85
C LEU A 97 -13.94 7.85 10.50
N ARG A 98 -14.84 8.07 11.47
CA ARG A 98 -16.28 8.03 11.25
C ARG A 98 -16.77 9.22 10.44
N GLU A 99 -16.37 10.43 10.81
CA GLU A 99 -16.87 11.67 10.23
C GLU A 99 -16.33 11.90 8.82
N GLU A 100 -15.03 11.66 8.60
CA GLU A 100 -14.39 11.93 7.33
C GLU A 100 -14.48 10.75 6.37
N PHE A 101 -14.47 9.50 6.85
CA PHE A 101 -14.31 8.30 6.00
C PHE A 101 -15.41 7.26 6.11
N ASP A 102 -16.43 7.51 6.94
CA ASP A 102 -17.52 6.55 7.19
C ASP A 102 -17.03 5.20 7.76
N ILE A 103 -15.89 5.20 8.46
CA ILE A 103 -15.35 4.02 9.15
C ILE A 103 -15.97 3.96 10.55
N GLY A 104 -16.94 3.07 10.73
CA GLY A 104 -17.66 2.89 11.97
C GLY A 104 -17.07 1.82 12.90
N PRO A 105 -17.74 1.55 14.03
CA PRO A 105 -17.31 0.52 14.99
C PRO A 105 -17.18 -0.88 14.39
N ALA A 106 -18.02 -1.22 13.41
CA ALA A 106 -17.98 -2.52 12.73
C ALA A 106 -16.69 -2.68 11.91
N GLU A 107 -16.36 -1.69 11.09
CA GLU A 107 -15.12 -1.62 10.31
C GLU A 107 -13.88 -1.65 11.21
N LEU A 108 -13.89 -0.87 12.30
CA LEU A 108 -12.78 -0.84 13.26
C LEU A 108 -12.59 -2.20 13.97
N SER A 109 -13.68 -2.88 14.32
CA SER A 109 -13.61 -4.22 14.91
C SER A 109 -13.02 -5.25 13.94
N GLU A 110 -13.35 -5.14 12.66
CA GLU A 110 -12.78 -6.01 11.63
C GLU A 110 -11.29 -5.72 11.39
N LEU A 111 -10.93 -4.44 11.28
CA LEU A 111 -9.55 -3.99 11.12
C LEU A 111 -8.68 -4.42 12.30
N ALA A 112 -9.21 -4.38 13.52
CA ALA A 112 -8.53 -4.89 14.71
C ALA A 112 -8.22 -6.41 14.62
N LYS A 113 -9.06 -7.19 13.94
CA LYS A 113 -8.89 -8.65 13.79
C LYS A 113 -8.00 -9.05 12.62
N SER A 114 -7.75 -8.16 11.66
CA SER A 114 -7.12 -8.52 10.39
C SER A 114 -5.62 -8.78 10.48
N ARG A 115 -4.95 -8.33 11.56
CA ARG A 115 -3.49 -8.32 11.80
C ARG A 115 -2.65 -7.57 10.77
N VAL A 116 -3.13 -7.44 9.54
CA VAL A 116 -2.56 -6.62 8.47
C VAL A 116 -3.68 -5.82 7.79
N ALA A 117 -3.39 -4.58 7.47
CA ALA A 117 -4.24 -3.73 6.66
C ALA A 117 -3.37 -2.93 5.70
N GLN A 118 -3.82 -2.72 4.47
CA GLN A 118 -3.11 -1.92 3.49
C GLN A 118 -3.99 -0.74 3.06
N VAL A 119 -3.52 0.48 3.28
CA VAL A 119 -4.14 1.69 2.76
C VAL A 119 -3.63 1.92 1.34
N VAL A 120 -4.52 1.75 0.37
CA VAL A 120 -4.23 1.97 -1.05
C VAL A 120 -4.75 3.36 -1.42
N ILE A 121 -3.84 4.24 -1.82
CA ILE A 121 -4.12 5.64 -2.15
C ILE A 121 -3.91 5.79 -3.67
N PRO A 122 -4.94 6.19 -4.44
CA PRO A 122 -4.75 6.49 -5.84
C PRO A 122 -3.84 7.71 -6.00
N TYR A 123 -2.88 7.60 -6.92
CA TYR A 123 -1.92 8.66 -7.23
C TYR A 123 -2.02 9.03 -8.70
N GLN A 124 -2.23 10.31 -8.95
CA GLN A 124 -2.25 10.90 -10.28
C GLN A 124 -1.19 11.99 -10.41
N ASP A 125 -1.18 12.94 -9.48
CA ASP A 125 -0.23 14.06 -9.41
C ASP A 125 -0.03 14.47 -7.94
N GLU A 126 0.99 15.30 -7.69
CA GLU A 126 1.33 15.83 -6.38
C GLU A 126 0.24 16.75 -5.82
N GLU A 127 -0.41 17.54 -6.65
CA GLU A 127 -1.43 18.50 -6.19
C GLU A 127 -2.76 17.82 -5.81
N ILE A 128 -3.02 16.62 -6.31
CA ILE A 128 -4.31 15.93 -6.16
C ILE A 128 -4.25 14.94 -5.00
N GLY A 129 -5.15 15.11 -4.02
CA GLY A 129 -5.31 14.18 -2.90
C GLY A 129 -4.06 14.05 -2.01
N TRP A 130 -3.22 15.09 -1.97
CA TRP A 130 -2.00 15.14 -1.16
C TRP A 130 -2.29 14.91 0.33
N GLU A 131 -3.47 15.33 0.80
CA GLU A 131 -3.92 15.16 2.16
C GLU A 131 -3.99 13.68 2.57
N LEU A 132 -4.41 12.79 1.66
CA LEU A 132 -4.37 11.34 1.88
C LEU A 132 -2.93 10.81 2.01
N ARG A 133 -1.96 11.48 1.39
CA ARG A 133 -0.54 11.04 1.36
C ARG A 133 0.23 11.53 2.57
N VAL A 134 -0.11 12.69 3.12
CA VAL A 134 0.48 13.20 4.37
C VAL A 134 -0.23 12.68 5.60
N PHE A 135 -1.50 12.25 5.48
CA PHE A 135 -2.25 11.73 6.62
C PHE A 135 -1.54 10.50 7.22
N PRO A 136 -1.32 10.47 8.55
CA PRO A 136 -0.57 9.40 9.19
C PRO A 136 -1.48 8.18 9.45
N TRP A 137 -1.91 7.53 8.36
CA TRP A 137 -2.82 6.38 8.36
C TRP A 137 -2.43 5.30 9.36
N GLU A 138 -1.15 4.95 9.38
CA GLU A 138 -0.59 3.90 10.21
C GLU A 138 -0.82 4.20 11.68
N PHE A 139 -0.63 5.45 12.08
CA PHE A 139 -0.86 5.87 13.46
C PHE A 139 -2.35 5.94 13.79
N VAL A 140 -3.15 6.62 12.97
CA VAL A 140 -4.57 6.87 13.25
C VAL A 140 -5.35 5.57 13.33
N LEU A 141 -5.15 4.64 12.39
CA LEU A 141 -5.80 3.34 12.41
C LEU A 141 -5.30 2.47 13.58
N SER A 142 -4.00 2.52 13.90
CA SER A 142 -3.44 1.76 15.03
C SER A 142 -3.96 2.21 16.38
N VAL A 143 -4.12 3.53 16.59
CA VAL A 143 -4.63 4.08 17.84
C VAL A 143 -6.14 3.91 17.95
N ALA A 144 -6.89 4.08 16.86
CA ALA A 144 -8.34 3.87 16.83
C ALA A 144 -8.74 2.42 17.14
N THR A 145 -7.90 1.45 16.80
CA THR A 145 -8.16 0.01 17.02
C THR A 145 -7.48 -0.58 18.26
N ARG A 146 -6.62 0.17 18.95
CA ARG A 146 -5.76 -0.36 20.02
C ARG A 146 -6.52 -1.19 21.08
N GLU A 147 -7.59 -0.64 21.63
CA GLU A 147 -8.40 -1.31 22.66
C GLU A 147 -9.15 -2.54 22.13
N LEU A 148 -9.48 -2.54 20.83
CA LEU A 148 -10.20 -3.65 20.19
C LEU A 148 -9.29 -4.85 19.92
N ARG A 149 -7.96 -4.65 19.88
CA ARG A 149 -6.98 -5.68 19.52
C ARG A 149 -6.59 -6.59 20.67
N ARG A 150 -6.88 -6.23 21.93
CA ARG A 150 -6.51 -7.04 23.12
C ARG A 150 -5.04 -7.48 23.14
N GLY A 151 -4.14 -6.61 22.69
CA GLY A 151 -2.70 -6.88 22.63
C GLY A 151 -2.19 -7.47 21.32
N GLU A 152 -3.07 -7.90 20.40
CA GLU A 152 -2.66 -8.42 19.10
C GLU A 152 -2.01 -7.34 18.22
N PRO A 153 -0.92 -7.65 17.50
CA PRO A 153 -0.27 -6.71 16.60
C PRO A 153 -1.16 -6.44 15.37
N LEU A 154 -1.02 -5.22 14.83
CA LEU A 154 -1.63 -4.81 13.58
C LEU A 154 -0.57 -4.07 12.76
N THR A 155 -0.24 -4.64 11.61
CA THR A 155 0.66 -4.03 10.63
C THR A 155 -0.16 -3.24 9.63
N ILE A 156 0.14 -1.96 9.49
CA ILE A 156 -0.53 -1.08 8.54
C ILE A 156 0.47 -0.68 7.47
N LEU A 157 0.17 -1.05 6.24
CA LEU A 157 0.94 -0.73 5.06
C LEU A 157 0.27 0.41 4.31
N ARG A 158 1.05 1.21 3.60
CA ARG A 158 0.54 2.26 2.72
C ARG A 158 1.11 2.09 1.32
N GLN A 159 0.25 2.17 0.33
CA GLN A 159 0.60 2.01 -1.07
C GLN A 159 0.08 3.22 -1.86
N LEU A 160 0.96 3.82 -2.65
CA LEU A 160 0.56 4.76 -3.70
C LEU A 160 0.33 3.96 -4.99
N ALA A 161 -0.91 3.91 -5.46
CA ALA A 161 -1.30 3.21 -6.66
C ALA A 161 -1.42 4.21 -7.83
N ARG A 162 -0.51 4.14 -8.80
CA ARG A 162 -0.58 4.97 -10.01
C ARG A 162 -1.86 4.66 -10.80
N VAL A 163 -2.71 5.67 -10.98
CA VAL A 163 -3.92 5.55 -11.80
C VAL A 163 -3.51 5.35 -13.27
N GLY A 164 -4.12 4.38 -13.95
CA GLY A 164 -3.80 4.05 -15.36
C GLY A 164 -2.60 3.13 -15.56
N SER A 165 -1.86 2.77 -14.50
CA SER A 165 -0.80 1.77 -14.58
C SER A 165 -1.38 0.35 -14.50
N THR A 166 -1.84 -0.19 -15.63
CA THR A 166 -2.34 -1.58 -15.71
C THR A 166 -1.22 -2.63 -15.78
N SER A 167 0.01 -2.22 -16.06
CA SER A 167 1.17 -3.08 -16.06
C SER A 167 1.62 -3.34 -14.63
N ARG A 168 1.31 -4.52 -14.10
CA ARG A 168 2.16 -5.12 -13.08
C ARG A 168 3.57 -5.13 -13.69
N PRO A 169 4.59 -4.47 -13.10
CA PRO A 169 5.92 -4.52 -13.66
C PRO A 169 6.27 -5.99 -13.84
N ALA A 170 6.60 -6.38 -15.08
CA ALA A 170 7.07 -7.73 -15.33
C ALA A 170 8.18 -7.99 -14.30
N SER A 171 8.10 -9.12 -13.61
CA SER A 171 9.13 -9.55 -12.65
C SER A 171 10.39 -9.94 -13.42
N ARG A 172 10.99 -8.98 -14.12
CA ARG A 172 12.29 -9.11 -14.76
C ARG A 172 13.34 -8.65 -13.75
N SER A 173 14.39 -9.44 -13.59
CA SER A 173 15.57 -8.98 -12.87
C SER A 173 16.08 -7.69 -13.54
N PRO A 174 16.41 -6.65 -12.76
CA PRO A 174 16.93 -5.40 -13.31
C PRO A 174 18.23 -5.69 -14.07
N ARG A 175 18.41 -5.08 -15.23
CA ARG A 175 19.63 -5.17 -16.06
C ARG A 175 20.41 -3.87 -16.09
N SER A 176 19.79 -2.77 -15.67
CA SER A 176 20.42 -1.46 -15.60
C SER A 176 20.04 -0.77 -14.30
N ILE A 177 21.04 -0.26 -13.59
CA ILE A 177 20.90 0.44 -12.30
C ILE A 177 21.57 1.79 -12.39
N LEU A 178 20.87 2.81 -11.92
CA LEU A 178 21.41 4.15 -11.74
C LEU A 178 21.50 4.48 -10.25
N TYR A 179 22.66 4.29 -9.64
CA TYR A 179 22.91 4.69 -8.27
C TYR A 179 23.03 6.21 -8.16
N VAL A 180 22.17 6.82 -7.34
CA VAL A 180 22.18 8.27 -7.11
C VAL A 180 22.61 8.56 -5.68
N GLU A 181 23.75 9.22 -5.55
CA GLU A 181 24.25 9.74 -4.29
C GLU A 181 23.73 11.16 -4.07
N SER A 182 23.17 11.45 -2.89
CA SER A 182 22.66 12.77 -2.52
C SER A 182 23.20 13.20 -1.16
N ALA A 183 24.38 13.81 -1.19
CA ALA A 183 25.10 14.45 -0.10
C ALA A 183 25.28 15.96 -0.34
N PRO A 184 24.21 16.76 -0.49
CA PRO A 184 24.36 18.17 -0.85
C PRO A 184 24.99 18.99 0.29
N GLY A 185 25.93 19.87 -0.07
CA GLY A 185 26.47 20.88 0.84
C GLY A 185 27.33 20.28 1.98
N PRO A 186 27.16 20.76 3.23
CA PRO A 186 27.98 20.30 4.37
C PRO A 186 27.91 18.79 4.63
N LEU A 187 26.83 18.12 4.20
CA LEU A 187 26.68 16.66 4.33
C LEU A 187 27.80 15.88 3.64
N ALA A 188 28.31 16.36 2.49
CA ALA A 188 29.43 15.72 1.79
C ALA A 188 30.76 15.79 2.57
N GLN A 189 30.86 16.70 3.55
CA GLN A 189 32.06 16.83 4.37
C GLN A 189 32.03 15.90 5.58
N GLU A 190 30.85 15.58 6.09
CA GLU A 190 30.66 14.75 7.28
C GLU A 190 30.39 13.28 6.94
N TYR A 191 29.96 12.98 5.72
CA TYR A 191 29.52 11.64 5.32
C TYR A 191 30.08 11.23 3.97
N SER A 192 30.67 10.04 3.89
CA SER A 192 31.03 9.39 2.62
C SER A 192 30.08 8.23 2.36
N PHE A 193 29.59 8.16 1.12
CA PHE A 193 28.73 7.07 0.63
C PHE A 193 29.52 5.92 -0.01
N ASP A 194 30.86 5.93 0.08
CA ASP A 194 31.68 4.93 -0.60
C ASP A 194 31.41 3.50 -0.07
N SER A 195 31.21 3.36 1.24
CA SER A 195 30.91 2.08 1.87
C SER A 195 29.50 1.58 1.54
N GLU A 196 28.47 2.43 1.58
CA GLU A 196 27.13 2.05 1.13
C GLU A 196 27.13 1.67 -0.35
N ARG A 197 27.82 2.46 -1.17
CA ARG A 197 27.92 2.21 -2.61
C ARG A 197 28.54 0.85 -2.87
N ALA A 198 29.67 0.54 -2.22
CA ALA A 198 30.32 -0.76 -2.33
C ALA A 198 29.40 -1.91 -1.87
N LEU A 199 28.65 -1.72 -0.78
CA LEU A 199 27.73 -2.74 -0.26
C LEU A 199 26.55 -3.00 -1.21
N VAL A 200 25.91 -1.94 -1.70
CA VAL A 200 24.79 -2.04 -2.65
C VAL A 200 25.27 -2.66 -3.95
N GLN A 201 26.41 -2.19 -4.46
CA GLN A 201 27.04 -2.71 -5.66
C GLN A 201 27.37 -4.20 -5.52
N ALA A 202 27.96 -4.65 -4.40
CA ALA A 202 28.25 -6.06 -4.16
C ALA A 202 27.00 -6.93 -4.00
N THR A 203 25.90 -6.36 -3.53
CA THR A 203 24.62 -7.09 -3.33
C THR A 203 23.86 -7.27 -4.64
N ILE A 204 23.97 -6.31 -5.56
CA ILE A 204 23.12 -6.26 -6.75
C ILE A 204 23.89 -6.60 -8.04
N LEU A 205 25.20 -6.35 -8.11
CA LEU A 205 25.98 -6.69 -9.30
C LEU A 205 26.01 -8.20 -9.49
N SER A 206 25.37 -8.62 -10.58
CA SER A 206 25.73 -9.83 -11.31
C SER A 206 26.41 -9.42 -12.60
N GLU A 207 27.07 -10.35 -13.30
CA GLU A 207 27.74 -10.11 -14.59
C GLU A 207 26.84 -9.47 -15.66
N THR A 208 25.52 -9.49 -15.46
CA THR A 208 24.52 -9.05 -16.43
C THR A 208 23.92 -7.67 -16.14
N VAL A 209 24.35 -6.99 -15.08
CA VAL A 209 23.78 -5.71 -14.64
C VAL A 209 24.72 -4.54 -14.95
N SER A 210 24.26 -3.61 -15.78
CA SER A 210 24.93 -2.33 -16.02
C SER A 210 24.75 -1.39 -14.82
N TRP A 211 25.85 -0.85 -14.32
CA TRP A 211 25.87 0.07 -13.18
C TRP A 211 26.28 1.47 -13.62
N HIS A 212 25.46 2.47 -13.27
CA HIS A 212 25.69 3.88 -13.53
C HIS A 212 25.62 4.66 -12.23
N GLU A 213 26.43 5.71 -12.11
CA GLU A 213 26.50 6.52 -10.90
C GLU A 213 26.24 7.99 -11.21
N LEU A 214 25.48 8.65 -10.33
CA LEU A 214 25.35 10.10 -10.30
C LEU A 214 25.58 10.62 -8.89
N LYS A 215 26.58 11.49 -8.74
CA LYS A 215 26.89 12.12 -7.46
C LYS A 215 26.33 13.53 -7.42
N ASN A 216 25.51 13.79 -6.40
CA ASN A 216 24.90 15.10 -6.14
C ASN A 216 24.27 15.76 -7.38
N PRO A 217 23.51 15.02 -8.21
CA PRO A 217 22.94 15.62 -9.42
C PRO A 217 21.89 16.66 -9.04
N THR A 218 21.82 17.73 -9.82
CA THR A 218 20.63 18.58 -9.84
C THR A 218 19.43 17.79 -10.37
N ARG A 219 18.21 18.24 -10.07
CA ARG A 219 16.97 17.63 -10.58
C ARG A 219 16.96 17.51 -12.11
N GLN A 220 17.51 18.51 -12.81
CA GLN A 220 17.58 18.51 -14.27
C GLN A 220 18.58 17.47 -14.80
N GLN A 221 19.75 17.35 -14.16
CA GLN A 221 20.74 16.33 -14.51
C GLN A 221 20.17 14.93 -14.28
N LEU A 222 19.58 14.66 -13.11
CA LEU A 222 18.97 13.36 -12.83
C LEU A 222 17.90 12.99 -13.86
N ARG A 223 17.02 13.95 -14.22
CA ARG A 223 15.99 13.71 -15.24
C ARG A 223 16.58 13.38 -16.60
N LYS A 224 17.61 14.12 -17.04
CA LYS A 224 18.30 13.88 -18.31
C LYS A 224 18.92 12.48 -18.34
N GLU A 225 19.51 12.07 -17.24
CA GLU A 225 20.20 10.78 -17.12
C GLU A 225 19.24 9.60 -17.05
N ILE A 226 18.12 9.73 -16.33
CA ILE A 226 17.06 8.71 -16.33
C ILE A 226 16.52 8.48 -17.75
N VAL A 227 16.29 9.56 -18.52
CA VAL A 227 15.82 9.45 -19.91
C VAL A 227 16.91 8.85 -20.81
N ARG A 228 18.18 9.17 -20.59
CA ARG A 228 19.29 8.64 -21.40
C ARG A 228 19.56 7.17 -21.15
N LEU A 229 19.55 6.76 -19.88
CA LEU A 229 19.99 5.43 -19.43
C LEU A 229 18.84 4.42 -19.37
N GLU A 230 17.59 4.90 -19.31
CA GLU A 230 16.39 4.09 -19.09
C GLU A 230 16.58 2.98 -18.04
N PRO A 231 17.07 3.33 -16.83
CA PRO A 231 17.45 2.33 -15.84
C PRO A 231 16.22 1.55 -15.35
N ASP A 232 16.40 0.27 -15.05
CA ASP A 232 15.37 -0.57 -14.43
C ASP A 232 15.18 -0.22 -12.95
N LEU A 233 16.24 0.26 -12.31
CA LEU A 233 16.26 0.69 -10.91
C LEU A 233 17.08 1.98 -10.77
N VAL A 234 16.55 2.95 -10.02
CA VAL A 234 17.24 4.18 -9.60
C VAL A 234 17.29 4.18 -8.09
#